data_AF-A0A8X7BT32-F1
#
_entry.id   AF-A0A8X7BT32-F1
#
_cell.length_a   1.000
_cell.length_b   1.000
_cell.length_c   1.000
_cell.angle_alpha   90.00
_cell.angle_beta   90.00
_cell.angle_gamma   90.00
#
_symmetry.space_group_name_H-M   'P 1'
#
loop_
_entity.id
_entity.type
_entity.pdbx_description
1 polymer ?
#
loop_
_entity_poly.entity_id
_entity_poly.type
_entity_poly.pdbx_seq_one_letter_code
_entity_poly.pdbx_strand_id
1 'polypeptide(L)'
;MLTLDSNNIKQIRVYSYPGIYSSHLWDAVAFFNQIHYYIDSPTAEDLQFQETIQRTIMEFVKSAGSHITPEEWLKYPNSVALVSSNITLVDSYHKTKCKFWSANGLTDYAWVS
;
A
#
# COMPACT_ATOMS: atom_id res chain seq x y z
N MET A 1 11.13 24.99 4.43
CA MET A 1 11.92 23.90 5.03
C MET A 1 11.01 23.23 6.05
N LEU A 2 10.35 22.13 5.69
CA LEU A 2 9.49 21.38 6.61
C LEU A 2 10.39 20.42 7.38
N THR A 3 10.67 20.75 8.63
CA THR A 3 11.24 19.82 9.61
C THR A 3 10.24 18.69 9.83
N LEU A 4 10.54 17.51 9.29
CA LEU A 4 9.88 16.28 9.69
C LEU A 4 10.35 15.99 11.12
N ASP A 5 9.44 16.06 12.08
CA ASP A 5 9.70 15.63 13.45
C ASP A 5 10.03 14.13 13.44
N SER A 6 11.31 13.81 13.61
CA SER A 6 11.88 12.47 13.46
C SER A 6 11.47 11.49 14.57
N ASN A 7 10.76 11.96 15.59
CA ASN A 7 10.51 11.21 16.81
C ASN A 7 9.31 10.25 16.74
N ASN A 8 8.61 10.14 15.61
CA ASN A 8 7.42 9.27 15.51
C ASN A 8 7.21 8.61 14.14
N ILE A 9 8.28 8.40 13.37
CA ILE A 9 8.18 7.69 12.10
C ILE A 9 8.22 6.19 12.39
N LYS A 10 7.05 5.52 12.32
CA LYS A 10 6.97 4.05 12.37
C LYS A 10 7.74 3.50 11.15
N GLN A 11 8.93 2.96 11.39
CA GLN A 11 9.75 2.34 10.35
C GLN A 11 9.05 1.07 9.84
N ILE A 12 9.05 0.90 8.53
CA ILE A 12 8.59 -0.30 7.82
C ILE A 12 9.83 -1.11 7.47
N ARG A 13 9.81 -2.44 7.58
CA ARG A 13 10.96 -3.26 7.13
C ARG A 13 10.84 -3.57 5.64
N VAL A 14 11.86 -3.22 4.88
CA VAL A 14 12.06 -3.59 3.48
C VAL A 14 13.18 -4.60 3.42
N TYR A 15 12.87 -5.87 3.18
CA TYR A 15 13.88 -6.95 3.12
C TYR A 15 14.81 -6.97 4.35
N SER A 16 14.24 -6.88 5.55
CA SER A 16 14.96 -6.75 6.83
C SER A 16 15.69 -5.41 7.08
N TYR A 17 15.67 -4.45 6.15
CA TYR A 17 16.21 -3.11 6.35
C TYR A 17 15.12 -2.11 6.78
N PRO A 18 15.40 -1.20 7.73
CA PRO A 18 14.45 -0.16 8.09
C PRO A 18 14.27 0.85 6.93
N GLY A 19 13.03 1.01 6.49
CA GLY A 19 12.58 1.97 5.50
C GLY A 19 11.43 2.81 6.04
N ILE A 20 11.18 3.95 5.39
CA ILE A 20 10.05 4.84 5.71
C ILE A 20 8.92 4.74 4.68
N TYR A 21 9.12 3.94 3.63
CA TYR A 21 8.19 3.70 2.54
C TYR A 21 8.04 2.19 2.30
N SER A 22 6.89 1.78 1.77
CA SER A 22 6.69 0.43 1.24
C SER A 22 7.67 0.16 0.09
N SER A 23 8.13 -1.07 -0.05
CA SER A 23 8.94 -1.48 -1.19
C SER A 23 8.09 -1.92 -2.36
N HIS A 24 8.65 -1.76 -3.56
CA HIS A 24 8.10 -2.31 -4.79
C HIS A 24 7.90 -3.84 -4.65
N LEU A 25 6.82 -4.38 -5.24
CA LEU A 25 6.41 -5.80 -5.23
C LEU A 25 5.98 -6.37 -3.87
N TRP A 26 5.90 -5.57 -2.81
CA TRP A 26 5.55 -6.08 -1.49
C TRP A 26 4.15 -6.70 -1.42
N ASP A 27 3.21 -6.13 -2.16
CA ASP A 27 1.86 -6.64 -2.37
C ASP A 27 1.85 -8.01 -3.08
N ALA A 28 2.66 -8.21 -4.11
CA ALA A 28 2.79 -9.50 -4.79
C ALA A 28 3.42 -10.57 -3.87
N VAL A 29 4.48 -10.22 -3.15
CA VAL A 29 5.12 -11.10 -2.16
C VAL A 29 4.12 -11.54 -1.09
N ALA A 30 3.34 -10.59 -0.59
CA ALA A 30 2.28 -10.85 0.38
C ALA A 30 1.18 -11.75 -0.20
N PHE A 31 0.69 -11.45 -1.40
CA PHE A 31 -0.35 -12.24 -2.06
C PHE A 31 0.05 -13.72 -2.20
N PHE A 32 1.27 -14.00 -2.65
CA PHE A 32 1.76 -15.36 -2.87
C PHE A 32 2.27 -16.08 -1.61
N ASN A 33 2.09 -15.52 -0.40
CA ASN A 33 2.57 -16.10 0.85
C ASN A 33 4.09 -16.35 0.85
N GLN A 34 4.86 -15.37 0.40
CA GLN A 34 6.31 -15.48 0.23
C GLN A 34 7.11 -14.62 1.22
N ILE A 35 6.47 -13.95 2.18
CA ILE A 35 7.11 -12.98 3.09
C ILE A 35 8.33 -13.56 3.83
N HIS A 36 8.27 -14.84 4.24
CA HIS A 36 9.34 -15.50 4.99
C HIS A 36 10.64 -15.69 4.18
N TYR A 37 10.61 -15.59 2.85
CA TYR A 37 11.82 -15.60 2.03
C TYR A 37 12.55 -14.26 2.01
N TYR A 38 11.88 -13.19 2.47
CA TYR A 38 12.34 -11.82 2.35
C TYR A 38 12.58 -11.16 3.71
N ILE A 39 11.97 -11.67 4.77
CA ILE A 39 12.13 -11.19 6.15
C ILE A 39 12.30 -12.41 7.07
N ASP A 40 13.39 -12.44 7.83
CA ASP A 40 13.73 -13.57 8.72
C ASP A 40 12.72 -13.76 9.87
N SER A 41 12.09 -12.67 10.31
CA SER A 41 11.11 -12.68 11.41
C SER A 41 9.99 -11.68 11.15
N PRO A 42 8.98 -12.05 10.35
CA PRO A 42 7.83 -11.21 10.06
C PRO A 42 7.09 -10.82 11.35
N THR A 43 6.71 -9.55 11.51
CA THR A 43 5.89 -9.15 12.66
C THR A 43 4.42 -9.52 12.44
N ALA A 44 3.63 -9.40 13.51
CA ALA A 44 2.18 -9.55 13.44
C ALA A 44 1.56 -8.63 12.37
N GLU A 45 2.06 -7.39 12.21
CA GLU A 45 1.57 -6.49 11.16
C GLU A 45 1.93 -6.94 9.74
N ASP A 46 3.10 -7.55 9.53
CA ASP A 46 3.48 -8.08 8.21
C ASP A 46 2.54 -9.23 7.80
N LEU A 47 2.27 -10.13 8.76
CA LEU A 47 1.35 -11.24 8.55
C LEU A 47 -0.09 -10.76 8.36
N GLN A 48 -0.52 -9.73 9.10
CA GLN A 48 -1.86 -9.16 8.95
C GLN A 48 -2.03 -8.41 7.61
N PHE A 49 -0.99 -7.74 7.13
CA PHE A 49 -0.97 -7.19 5.78
C PHE A 49 -1.11 -8.29 4.73
N GLN A 50 -0.39 -9.41 4.91
CA GLN A 50 -0.50 -10.58 4.05
C GLN A 50 -1.93 -11.11 3.96
N GLU A 51 -2.55 -11.34 5.11
CA GLU A 51 -3.93 -11.79 5.21
C GLU A 51 -4.91 -10.80 4.56
N THR A 52 -4.69 -9.51 4.77
CA THR A 52 -5.53 -8.45 4.19
C THR A 52 -5.46 -8.46 2.66
N ILE A 53 -4.25 -8.49 2.08
CA ILE A 53 -4.05 -8.55 0.63
C ILE A 53 -4.69 -9.80 0.03
N GLN A 54 -4.41 -10.97 0.61
CA GLN A 54 -4.96 -12.24 0.14
C GLN A 54 -6.48 -12.25 0.19
N ARG A 55 -7.06 -11.87 1.33
CA ARG A 55 -8.51 -11.81 1.51
C ARG A 55 -9.15 -10.86 0.49
N THR A 56 -8.63 -9.64 0.35
CA THR A 56 -9.17 -8.62 -0.56
C THR A 56 -9.13 -9.06 -2.02
N ILE A 57 -8.00 -9.61 -2.49
CA ILE A 57 -7.89 -10.08 -3.88
C ILE A 57 -8.82 -11.28 -4.11
N MET A 58 -8.89 -12.22 -3.16
CA MET A 58 -9.76 -13.39 -3.30
C MET A 58 -11.24 -13.02 -3.26
N GLU A 59 -11.65 -12.05 -2.43
CA GLU A 59 -13.02 -11.50 -2.43
C GLU A 59 -13.35 -10.88 -3.80
N PHE A 60 -12.46 -10.05 -4.35
CA PHE A 60 -12.62 -9.44 -5.66
C PHE A 60 -12.79 -10.48 -6.76
N VAL A 61 -11.92 -11.51 -6.79
CA VAL A 61 -11.98 -12.56 -7.82
C VAL A 61 -13.26 -13.39 -7.67
N LYS A 62 -13.60 -13.82 -6.46
CA LYS A 62 -14.79 -14.65 -6.19
C LYS A 62 -16.10 -13.90 -6.50
N SER A 63 -16.11 -12.59 -6.35
CA SER A 63 -17.28 -11.75 -6.64
C SER A 63 -17.33 -11.28 -8.10
N ALA A 64 -16.39 -11.67 -8.96
CA ALA A 64 -16.22 -11.08 -10.29
C ALA A 64 -16.14 -9.54 -10.26
N GLY A 65 -15.52 -8.99 -9.22
CA GLY A 65 -15.34 -7.55 -9.01
C GLY A 65 -16.60 -6.80 -8.59
N SER A 66 -17.67 -7.50 -8.18
CA SER A 66 -18.91 -6.88 -7.72
C SER A 66 -18.94 -6.56 -6.22
N HIS A 67 -18.11 -7.24 -5.43
CA HIS A 67 -18.04 -7.09 -3.98
C HIS A 67 -16.58 -7.06 -3.52
N ILE A 68 -16.26 -6.07 -2.68
CA ILE A 68 -14.99 -5.95 -1.99
C ILE A 68 -15.27 -5.39 -0.59
N THR A 69 -14.53 -5.86 0.42
CA THR A 69 -14.64 -5.30 1.78
C THR A 69 -13.52 -4.29 1.99
N PRO A 70 -13.80 -3.07 2.48
CA PRO A 70 -15.11 -2.55 2.91
C PRO A 70 -16.03 -2.17 1.73
N GLU A 71 -17.36 -2.27 1.90
CA GLU A 71 -18.35 -1.97 0.84
C GLU A 71 -18.30 -0.50 0.39
N GLU A 72 -17.82 0.39 1.26
CA GLU A 72 -17.57 1.80 0.99
C GLU A 72 -16.39 2.04 0.02
N TRP A 73 -15.63 0.99 -0.32
CA TRP A 73 -14.59 1.06 -1.36
C TRP A 73 -15.23 1.11 -2.76
N LEU A 74 -15.70 2.29 -3.10
CA LEU A 74 -16.24 2.63 -4.42
C LEU A 74 -15.17 2.60 -5.52
N LYS A 75 -15.62 2.38 -6.75
CA LYS A 75 -14.74 2.44 -7.93
C LYS A 75 -14.09 3.82 -8.06
N TYR A 76 -12.81 3.84 -8.43
CA TYR A 76 -12.09 5.06 -8.81
C TYR A 76 -12.89 5.86 -9.85
N PRO A 77 -12.98 7.20 -9.74
CA PRO A 77 -12.23 8.09 -8.86
C PRO A 77 -12.86 8.37 -7.49
N ASN A 78 -13.93 7.67 -7.10
CA ASN A 78 -14.71 8.05 -5.91
C ASN A 78 -14.00 7.74 -4.59
N SER A 79 -13.19 6.68 -4.53
CA SER A 79 -12.32 6.41 -3.39
C SER A 79 -11.05 5.68 -3.80
N VAL A 80 -10.04 5.79 -2.96
CA VAL A 80 -8.76 5.09 -3.03
C VAL A 80 -8.56 4.36 -1.70
N ALA A 81 -8.31 3.05 -1.77
CA ALA A 81 -7.96 2.27 -0.60
C ALA A 81 -6.45 2.35 -0.33
N LEU A 82 -6.10 2.68 0.92
CA LEU A 82 -4.75 2.51 1.45
C LEU A 82 -4.75 1.21 2.25
N VAL A 83 -4.00 0.23 1.76
CA VAL A 83 -3.95 -1.12 2.31
C VAL A 83 -2.72 -1.28 3.19
N SER A 84 -2.93 -1.74 4.42
CA SER A 84 -1.91 -2.09 5.42
C SER A 84 -2.41 -3.32 6.20
N SER A 85 -2.18 -3.38 7.51
CA SER A 85 -2.87 -4.34 8.40
C SER A 85 -4.40 -4.15 8.42
N ASN A 86 -4.88 -2.99 8.00
CA ASN A 86 -6.28 -2.68 7.73
C ASN A 86 -6.42 -1.91 6.40
N ILE A 87 -7.66 -1.71 5.96
CA ILE A 87 -7.98 -0.88 4.79
C ILE A 87 -8.54 0.44 5.28
N THR A 88 -7.97 1.55 4.80
CA THR A 88 -8.51 2.89 5.03
C THR A 88 -8.84 3.53 3.69
N LEU A 89 -9.92 4.29 3.64
CA LEU A 89 -10.40 4.92 2.40
C LEU A 89 -10.09 6.42 2.42
N VAL A 90 -9.60 6.92 1.29
CA VAL A 90 -9.34 8.35 1.08
C VAL A 90 -9.85 8.77 -0.29
N ASP A 91 -10.24 10.03 -0.44
CA ASP A 91 -10.72 10.54 -1.74
C ASP A 91 -9.59 10.60 -2.78
N SER A 92 -8.38 10.98 -2.35
CA SER A 92 -7.24 11.13 -3.24
C SER A 92 -5.92 11.07 -2.47
N TYR A 93 -5.12 10.05 -2.78
CA TYR A 93 -3.79 9.90 -2.20
C TYR A 93 -2.79 10.87 -2.85
N HIS A 94 -2.05 11.62 -2.03
CA HIS A 94 -1.00 12.59 -2.45
C HIS A 94 -1.43 13.60 -3.54
N LYS A 95 -2.72 14.00 -3.60
CA LYS A 95 -3.27 14.92 -4.62
C LYS A 95 -2.38 16.12 -4.94
N THR A 96 -1.90 16.82 -3.91
CA THR A 96 -1.03 18.00 -4.06
C THR A 96 0.31 17.66 -4.71
N LYS A 97 0.94 16.54 -4.32
CA LYS A 97 2.20 16.09 -4.90
C LYS A 97 2.00 15.64 -6.34
N CYS A 98 0.97 14.84 -6.62
CA CYS A 98 0.65 14.41 -7.98
C CYS A 98 0.40 15.61 -8.91
N LYS A 99 -0.32 16.64 -8.43
CA LYS A 99 -0.52 17.89 -9.17
C LYS A 99 0.80 18.62 -9.43
N PHE A 100 1.66 18.73 -8.42
CA PHE A 100 2.99 19.33 -8.60
C PHE A 100 3.82 18.57 -9.63
N TRP A 101 3.87 17.25 -9.56
CA TRP A 101 4.63 16.41 -10.48
C TRP A 101 4.14 16.58 -11.92
N SER A 102 2.83 16.47 -12.13
CA SER A 102 2.21 16.64 -13.44
C SER A 102 2.45 18.05 -14.00
N ALA A 103 2.30 19.10 -13.19
CA ALA A 103 2.48 20.48 -13.62
C ALA A 103 3.93 20.83 -14.01
N ASN A 104 4.92 20.08 -13.51
CA ASN A 104 6.33 20.31 -13.76
C ASN A 104 6.95 19.27 -14.72
N GLY A 105 6.11 18.46 -15.41
CA GLY A 105 6.61 17.44 -16.35
C GLY A 105 7.45 16.36 -15.69
N LEU A 106 7.28 16.12 -14.39
CA LEU A 106 8.07 15.15 -13.64
C LEU A 106 7.55 13.70 -13.77
N THR A 107 6.55 13.48 -14.61
CA THR A 107 5.98 12.14 -14.86
C THR A 107 6.99 11.16 -15.43
N ASP A 108 8.02 11.65 -16.14
CA ASP A 108 9.09 10.80 -16.69
C ASP A 108 9.97 10.17 -15.60
N TYR A 109 9.94 10.74 -14.38
CA TYR A 109 10.61 10.20 -13.20
C TYR A 109 9.66 9.36 -12.33
N ALA A 110 8.37 9.31 -12.67
CA ALA A 110 7.43 8.47 -11.95
C ALA A 110 7.65 7.03 -12.39
N TRP A 111 8.08 6.19 -11.45
CA TRP A 111 8.01 4.76 -11.64
C TRP A 111 6.55 4.34 -11.45
N VAL A 112 5.89 3.96 -12.56
CA VAL A 112 4.57 3.32 -12.51
C VAL A 112 4.81 1.83 -12.33
N SER A 113 4.56 1.32 -11.13
CA SER A 113 4.51 -0.12 -10.86
C SER A 113 3.11 -0.65 -11.10
#